data_AF-A0A662SZF3-F1
#
_entry.id   AF-A0A662SZF3-F1
#
_cell.length_a   1.000
_cell.length_b   1.000
_cell.length_c   1.000
_cell.angle_alpha   90.00
_cell.angle_beta   90.00
_cell.angle_gamma   90.00
#
_symmetry.space_group_name_H-M   'P 1'
#
loop_
_entity.id
_entity.type
_entity.pdbx_description
1 polymer ?
#
loop_
_entity_poly.entity_id
_entity_poly.type
_entity_poly.pdbx_seq_one_letter_code
_entity_poly.pdbx_strand_id
1 'polypeptide(L)'
;MKHVIGLVVNPIAGIGGMAGFKGSDDPKLVEEAFKMGYRPLSPARALGFLEAIKKESVEILTYGGTMGEDYCKAAGVEYRVIGRPAGRDTTAKDTIQAVREISQSKVEILVFVGGDGTARDILIGLKGRRTPV
;
A
#
# COMPACT_ATOMS: atom_id res chain seq x y z
N MET A 1 -20.58 -2.71 16.32
CA MET A 1 -20.37 -2.66 14.85
C MET A 1 -18.87 -2.70 14.61
N LYS A 2 -18.42 -3.40 13.59
CA LYS A 2 -17.00 -3.53 13.30
C LYS A 2 -16.58 -2.40 12.35
N HIS A 3 -15.47 -1.73 12.63
CA HIS A 3 -14.97 -0.64 11.79
C HIS A 3 -14.23 -1.19 10.58
N VAL A 4 -14.32 -0.51 9.43
CA VAL A 4 -13.66 -0.95 8.18
C VAL A 4 -12.65 0.10 7.71
N ILE A 5 -11.39 -0.32 7.62
CA ILE A 5 -10.26 0.50 7.21
C ILE A 5 -9.74 0.01 5.87
N GLY A 6 -9.53 0.92 4.92
CA GLY A 6 -8.83 0.63 3.68
C GLY A 6 -7.32 0.60 3.88
N LEU A 7 -6.61 -0.35 3.27
CA LEU A 7 -5.15 -0.38 3.24
C LEU A 7 -4.63 -0.55 1.81
N VAL A 8 -3.71 0.33 1.41
CA VAL A 8 -2.92 0.19 0.17
C VAL A 8 -1.44 0.32 0.47
N VAL A 9 -0.65 -0.69 0.10
CA VAL A 9 0.82 -0.67 0.24
C VAL A 9 1.48 -0.63 -1.13
N ASN A 10 2.40 0.31 -1.33
CA ASN A 10 3.35 0.24 -2.44
C ASN A 10 4.60 -0.53 -1.96
N PRO A 11 4.82 -1.79 -2.39
CA PRO A 11 5.85 -2.66 -1.81
C PRO A 11 7.29 -2.22 -2.09
N ILE A 12 7.51 -1.33 -3.07
CA ILE A 12 8.86 -0.84 -3.42
C ILE A 12 9.14 0.56 -2.87
N ALA A 13 8.19 1.17 -2.16
CA ALA A 13 8.35 2.53 -1.67
C ALA A 13 9.50 2.69 -0.66
N GLY A 14 10.19 3.83 -0.77
CA GLY A 14 11.33 4.20 0.08
C GLY A 14 12.69 3.76 -0.47
N ILE A 15 12.75 2.84 -1.44
CA ILE A 15 14.03 2.32 -1.96
C ILE A 15 14.87 3.40 -2.67
N GLY A 16 14.24 4.24 -3.51
CA GLY A 16 14.94 5.27 -4.27
C GLY A 16 15.59 6.34 -3.41
N GLY A 17 14.91 6.78 -2.33
CA GLY A 17 15.46 7.78 -1.42
C GLY A 17 16.72 7.29 -0.70
N MET A 18 16.77 6.02 -0.30
CA MET A 18 17.97 5.45 0.34
C MET A 18 19.14 5.27 -0.61
N ALA A 19 18.86 5.04 -1.90
CA ALA A 19 19.87 4.94 -2.94
C ALA A 19 20.32 6.30 -3.50
N GLY A 20 19.78 7.42 -3.00
CA GLY A 20 20.08 8.77 -3.52
C GLY A 20 19.44 9.08 -4.88
N PHE A 21 18.47 8.27 -5.30
CA PHE A 21 17.70 8.48 -6.52
C PHE A 21 16.49 9.38 -6.27
N LYS A 22 15.97 10.01 -7.32
CA LYS A 22 14.77 10.87 -7.26
C LYS A 22 13.46 10.07 -7.12
N GLY A 23 13.46 9.01 -6.31
CA GLY A 23 12.33 8.10 -6.10
C GLY A 23 12.51 6.73 -6.78
N SER A 24 11.41 5.98 -6.86
CA SER A 24 11.35 4.62 -7.41
C SER A 24 10.54 4.54 -8.71
N ASP A 25 10.45 5.66 -9.44
CA ASP A 25 9.65 5.78 -10.67
C ASP A 25 10.36 5.15 -11.88
N ASP A 26 11.70 5.06 -11.86
CA ASP A 26 12.49 4.38 -12.90
C ASP A 26 12.78 2.93 -12.46
N PRO A 27 12.22 1.91 -13.15
CA PRO A 27 12.47 0.52 -12.82
C PRO A 27 13.96 0.13 -12.86
N LYS A 28 14.77 0.76 -13.72
CA LYS A 28 16.21 0.48 -13.80
C LYS A 28 16.93 0.94 -12.54
N LEU A 29 16.55 2.10 -12.01
CA LEU A 29 17.10 2.61 -10.74
C LEU A 29 16.64 1.76 -9.55
N VAL A 30 15.41 1.26 -9.59
CA VAL A 30 14.93 0.32 -8.56
C VAL A 30 15.75 -0.97 -8.58
N GLU A 31 15.98 -1.54 -9.77
CA GLU A 31 16.82 -2.74 -9.93
C GLU A 31 18.26 -2.49 -9.44
N GLU A 32 18.84 -1.34 -9.78
CA GLU A 32 20.17 -0.96 -9.32
C GLU A 32 20.23 -0.81 -7.80
N ALA A 33 19.24 -0.17 -7.18
CA ALA A 33 19.17 -0.05 -5.72
C ALA A 33 19.12 -1.43 -5.04
N PHE A 34 18.40 -2.40 -5.62
CA PHE A 34 18.40 -3.77 -5.12
C PHE A 34 19.77 -4.45 -5.24
N LYS A 35 20.49 -4.25 -6.35
CA LYS A 35 21.86 -4.75 -6.57
C LYS A 35 22.86 -4.14 -5.59
N MET A 36 22.67 -2.87 -5.24
CA MET A 36 23.44 -2.17 -4.20
C MET A 36 23.10 -2.61 -2.76
N GLY A 37 22.14 -3.53 -2.59
CA GLY A 37 21.76 -4.07 -1.28
C GLY A 37 20.67 -3.30 -0.55
N TYR A 38 20.13 -2.22 -1.12
CA TYR A 38 19.01 -1.49 -0.53
C TYR A 38 17.73 -2.34 -0.58
N ARG A 39 16.83 -2.10 0.38
CA ARG A 39 15.54 -2.80 0.51
C ARG A 39 14.44 -1.77 0.80
N PRO A 40 13.22 -1.93 0.26
CA PRO A 40 12.11 -1.02 0.53
C PRO A 40 11.78 -0.90 2.03
N LEU A 41 11.30 0.27 2.45
CA LEU A 41 10.90 0.52 3.84
C LEU A 41 9.42 0.18 4.09
N SER A 42 8.60 0.20 3.03
CA SER A 42 7.16 0.00 3.15
C SER A 42 6.74 -1.34 3.76
N PRO A 43 7.39 -2.50 3.50
CA PRO A 43 7.00 -3.76 4.14
C PRO A 43 7.04 -3.71 5.67
N ALA A 44 8.14 -3.19 6.24
CA ALA A 44 8.30 -3.07 7.68
C ALA A 44 7.30 -2.07 8.30
N ARG A 45 7.02 -0.96 7.60
CA ARG A 45 6.04 0.04 8.03
C ARG A 45 4.61 -0.50 8.00
N ALA A 46 4.25 -1.26 6.97
CA ALA A 46 2.93 -1.87 6.87
C ALA A 46 2.68 -2.87 8.00
N LEU A 47 3.66 -3.75 8.27
CA LEU A 47 3.58 -4.67 9.40
C LEU A 47 3.51 -3.94 10.74
N GLY A 48 4.34 -2.92 10.95
CA GLY A 48 4.31 -2.11 12.17
C GLY A 48 2.96 -1.45 12.44
N PHE A 49 2.33 -0.89 11.39
CA PHE A 49 0.98 -0.34 11.48
C PHE A 49 -0.04 -1.41 11.87
N LEU A 50 -0.04 -2.56 11.18
CA LEU A 50 -1.01 -3.64 11.41
C LEU A 50 -0.87 -4.26 12.80
N GLU A 51 0.35 -4.47 13.30
CA GLU A 51 0.59 -4.95 14.65
C GLU A 51 0.10 -3.95 15.71
N ALA A 52 0.24 -2.65 15.46
CA ALA A 52 -0.21 -1.61 16.38
C ALA A 52 -1.75 -1.60 16.55
N ILE A 53 -2.50 -1.95 15.51
CA ILE A 53 -3.98 -1.95 15.53
C ILE A 53 -4.58 -3.35 15.70
N LYS A 54 -3.76 -4.39 15.89
CA LYS A 54 -4.19 -5.80 15.89
C LYS A 54 -5.23 -6.15 16.96
N LYS A 55 -5.22 -5.43 18.08
CA LYS A 55 -6.18 -5.62 19.19
C LYS A 55 -7.48 -4.83 18.99
N GLU A 56 -7.54 -3.97 17.99
CA GLU A 56 -8.73 -3.17 17.68
C GLU A 56 -9.76 -4.01 16.91
N SER A 57 -11.03 -3.67 17.10
CA SER A 57 -12.14 -4.34 16.40
C SER A 57 -12.32 -3.77 14.98
N VAL A 58 -11.31 -3.97 14.13
CA VAL A 58 -11.23 -3.45 12.75
C VAL A 58 -11.12 -4.57 11.72
N GLU A 59 -11.74 -4.39 10.55
CA GLU A 59 -11.55 -5.22 9.36
C GLU A 59 -10.74 -4.42 8.34
N ILE A 60 -9.66 -5.01 7.83
CA ILE A 60 -8.84 -4.37 6.79
C ILE A 60 -9.36 -4.73 5.41
N LEU A 61 -9.76 -3.73 4.64
CA LEU A 61 -10.10 -3.87 3.23
C LEU A 61 -8.87 -3.56 2.37
N THR A 62 -8.36 -4.52 1.62
CA THR A 62 -7.07 -4.36 0.94
C THR A 62 -6.98 -5.08 -0.41
N TYR A 63 -5.81 -5.01 -1.03
CA TYR A 63 -5.47 -5.60 -2.32
C TYR A 63 -4.50 -6.77 -2.18
N GLY A 64 -4.55 -7.67 -3.17
CA GLY A 64 -3.84 -8.93 -3.14
C GLY A 64 -2.31 -8.82 -3.16
N GLY A 65 -1.67 -9.87 -2.64
CA GLY A 65 -0.22 -10.02 -2.53
C GLY A 65 0.44 -8.92 -1.72
N THR A 66 1.57 -8.42 -2.23
CA THR A 66 2.42 -7.43 -1.57
C THR A 66 1.82 -6.02 -1.55
N MET A 67 0.59 -5.83 -2.06
CA MET A 67 -0.16 -4.58 -1.91
C MET A 67 -0.95 -4.49 -0.61
N GLY A 68 -1.02 -5.56 0.19
CA GLY A 68 -1.65 -5.53 1.51
C GLY A 68 -1.99 -6.89 2.11
N GLU A 69 -2.50 -7.82 1.29
CA GLU A 69 -2.91 -9.18 1.70
C GLU A 69 -1.80 -9.90 2.49
N ASP A 70 -0.56 -9.88 1.97
CA ASP A 70 0.56 -10.60 2.58
C ASP A 70 0.89 -10.06 3.97
N TYR A 71 0.79 -8.73 4.17
CA TYR A 71 1.06 -8.10 5.46
C TYR A 71 -0.08 -8.33 6.46
N CYS A 72 -1.33 -8.29 6.00
CA CYS A 72 -2.48 -8.59 6.85
C CYS A 72 -2.41 -10.05 7.34
N LYS A 73 -2.07 -10.97 6.44
CA LYS A 73 -1.85 -12.39 6.75
C LYS A 73 -0.71 -12.58 7.76
N ALA A 74 0.43 -11.93 7.53
CA ALA A 74 1.59 -12.02 8.43
C ALA A 74 1.30 -11.44 9.83
N ALA A 75 0.58 -10.31 9.90
CA ALA A 75 0.20 -9.69 11.17
C ALA A 75 -0.94 -10.44 11.89
N GLY A 76 -1.65 -11.34 11.19
CA GLY A 76 -2.78 -12.09 11.78
C GLY A 76 -3.96 -11.19 12.15
N VAL A 77 -4.19 -10.12 11.38
CA VAL A 77 -5.39 -9.28 11.51
C VAL A 77 -6.53 -9.82 10.65
N GLU A 78 -7.76 -9.41 10.91
CA GLU A 78 -8.89 -9.75 10.03
C GLU A 78 -8.91 -8.81 8.81
N TYR A 79 -9.03 -9.39 7.62
CA TYR A 79 -9.00 -8.64 6.37
C TYR A 79 -9.85 -9.28 5.28
N ARG A 80 -10.15 -8.48 4.25
CA ARG A 80 -10.80 -8.90 3.01
C ARG A 80 -10.06 -8.30 1.82
N VAL A 81 -9.77 -9.16 0.84
CA VAL A 81 -9.14 -8.77 -0.43
C VAL A 81 -10.23 -8.46 -1.45
N ILE A 82 -10.21 -7.26 -2.03
CA ILE A 82 -11.24 -6.82 -2.99
C ILE A 82 -10.77 -6.80 -4.45
N GLY A 83 -9.47 -6.93 -4.67
CA GLY A 83 -8.86 -6.92 -5.99
C GLY A 83 -7.42 -7.41 -5.92
N ARG A 84 -6.79 -7.55 -7.08
CA ARG A 84 -5.38 -8.00 -7.22
C ARG A 84 -4.67 -7.14 -8.26
N PRO A 85 -3.35 -6.91 -8.12
CA PRO A 85 -2.57 -6.27 -9.17
C PRO A 85 -2.62 -7.10 -10.46
N ALA A 86 -2.40 -6.45 -11.61
CA ALA A 86 -2.48 -7.10 -12.92
C ALA A 86 -1.37 -8.14 -13.16
N GLY A 87 -0.27 -8.05 -12.41
CA GLY A 87 0.88 -8.95 -12.54
C GLY A 87 1.60 -9.17 -11.22
N ARG A 88 2.76 -9.83 -11.31
CA ARG A 88 3.63 -10.10 -10.16
C ARG A 88 4.24 -8.82 -9.58
N ASP A 89 4.72 -7.95 -10.47
CA ASP A 89 5.25 -6.64 -10.09
C ASP A 89 4.13 -5.61 -10.08
N THR A 90 4.11 -4.78 -9.05
CA THR A 90 3.08 -3.76 -8.86
C THR A 90 3.47 -2.44 -9.50
N THR A 91 2.51 -1.74 -10.08
CA THR A 91 2.70 -0.46 -10.74
C THR A 91 1.88 0.67 -10.09
N ALA A 92 2.17 1.92 -10.46
CA ALA A 92 1.33 3.06 -10.08
C ALA A 92 -0.15 2.88 -10.50
N LYS A 93 -0.41 2.20 -11.63
CA LYS A 93 -1.77 1.91 -12.09
C LYS A 93 -2.50 0.97 -11.13
N ASP A 94 -1.80 -0.03 -10.59
CA ASP A 94 -2.37 -0.95 -9.60
C ASP A 94 -2.72 -0.19 -8.31
N THR A 95 -1.84 0.71 -7.84
CA THR A 95 -2.13 1.60 -6.69
C THR A 95 -3.38 2.43 -6.93
N ILE A 96 -3.46 3.12 -8.09
CA ILE A 96 -4.62 3.96 -8.45
C ILE A 96 -5.91 3.14 -8.49
N GLN A 97 -5.87 1.93 -9.05
CA GLN A 97 -7.02 1.04 -9.13
C GLN A 97 -7.45 0.55 -7.74
N ALA A 98 -6.49 0.16 -6.89
CA ALA A 98 -6.76 -0.26 -5.52
C ALA A 98 -7.47 0.83 -4.71
N VAL A 99 -6.95 2.06 -4.77
CA VAL A 99 -7.56 3.22 -4.10
C VAL A 99 -8.97 3.48 -4.62
N ARG A 100 -9.18 3.37 -5.93
CA ARG A 100 -10.49 3.58 -6.55
C ARG A 100 -11.52 2.59 -6.04
N GLU A 101 -11.18 1.30 -5.97
CA GLU A 101 -12.10 0.25 -5.52
C GLU A 101 -12.34 0.27 -4.01
N ILE A 102 -11.27 0.52 -3.22
CA ILE A 102 -11.40 0.63 -1.76
C ILE A 102 -12.26 1.84 -1.39
N SER A 103 -12.03 3.00 -2.02
CA SER A 103 -12.83 4.21 -1.76
C SER A 103 -14.29 4.09 -2.20
N GLN A 104 -14.60 3.20 -3.16
CA GLN A 104 -15.98 2.86 -3.51
C GLN A 104 -16.67 1.98 -2.46
N SER A 105 -15.91 1.29 -1.61
CA SER A 105 -16.40 0.30 -0.64
C SER A 105 -16.80 0.89 0.73
N LYS A 106 -16.97 2.22 0.83
CA LYS A 106 -17.37 2.95 2.05
C LYS A 106 -16.51 2.65 3.29
N VAL A 107 -15.18 2.59 3.12
CA VAL A 107 -14.26 2.55 4.27
C VAL A 107 -14.30 3.87 5.05
N GLU A 108 -14.04 3.81 6.35
CA GLU A 108 -14.05 4.98 7.24
C GLU A 108 -12.80 5.84 7.06
N ILE A 109 -11.67 5.19 6.79
CA ILE A 109 -10.39 5.81 6.46
C ILE A 109 -9.61 4.89 5.52
N LEU A 110 -8.87 5.47 4.59
CA LEU A 110 -7.94 4.78 3.71
C LEU A 110 -6.51 5.06 4.18
N VAL A 111 -5.86 4.07 4.76
CA VAL A 111 -4.45 4.15 5.12
C VAL A 111 -3.60 3.71 3.94
N PHE A 112 -2.52 4.44 3.65
CA PHE A 112 -1.53 3.99 2.68
C PHE A 112 -0.12 3.93 3.28
N VAL A 113 0.67 2.99 2.77
CA VAL A 113 2.09 2.86 3.11
C VAL A 113 2.90 3.05 1.83
N GLY A 114 3.52 4.21 1.71
CA GLY A 114 4.29 4.61 0.54
C GLY A 114 5.11 5.88 0.75
N GLY A 115 5.64 6.43 -0.34
CA GLY A 115 6.29 7.75 -0.37
C GLY A 115 5.46 8.78 -1.16
N ASP A 116 6.06 9.93 -1.49
CA ASP A 116 5.36 11.04 -2.16
C ASP A 116 4.71 10.64 -3.49
N GLY A 117 5.40 9.83 -4.30
CA GLY A 117 4.84 9.28 -5.54
C GLY A 117 3.59 8.43 -5.27
N THR A 118 3.58 7.67 -4.18
CA THR A 118 2.40 6.90 -3.77
C THR A 118 1.28 7.83 -3.32
N ALA A 119 1.57 8.88 -2.54
CA ALA A 119 0.57 9.87 -2.13
C ALA A 119 -0.09 10.56 -3.33
N ARG A 120 0.69 10.89 -4.38
CA ARG A 120 0.17 11.36 -5.67
C ARG A 120 -0.80 10.36 -6.30
N ASP A 121 -0.42 9.08 -6.32
CA ASP A 121 -1.26 8.01 -6.88
C ASP A 121 -2.55 7.80 -6.07
N ILE A 122 -2.50 7.95 -4.73
CA ILE A 122 -3.70 7.95 -3.88
C ILE A 122 -4.64 9.08 -4.31
N LEU A 123 -4.13 10.30 -4.46
CA LEU A 123 -4.95 11.45 -4.86
C LEU A 123 -5.61 11.24 -6.24
N ILE A 124 -4.87 10.67 -7.19
CA ILE A 124 -5.40 10.31 -8.51
C ILE A 124 -6.49 9.23 -8.39
N GLY A 125 -6.30 8.20 -7.56
CA GLY A 125 -7.25 7.12 -7.35
C GLY A 125 -8.56 7.58 -6.71
N LEU A 126 -8.49 8.50 -5.74
CA LEU A 126 -9.68 9.05 -5.08
C LEU A 126 -10.62 9.76 -6.05
N LYS A 127 -10.09 10.44 -7.07
CA LYS A 127 -10.87 11.23 -8.07
C LYS A 127 -11.91 12.15 -7.42
N GLY A 128 -11.53 12.90 -6.39
CA GLY A 128 -12.40 13.85 -5.69
C GLY A 128 -13.41 13.24 -4.70
N ARG A 129 -13.30 11.93 -4.41
CA ARG A 129 -14.04 11.31 -3.30
C ARG A 129 -13.60 11.88 -1.95
N ARG A 130 -14.54 11.94 -0.99
CA ARG A 130 -14.32 12.44 0.37
C ARG A 130 -13.89 11.36 1.37
N THR A 131 -13.32 10.27 0.89
CA THR A 131 -12.76 9.23 1.78
C THR A 131 -11.56 9.82 2.52
N PRO A 132 -11.56 9.84 3.86
CA PRO A 132 -10.39 10.27 4.63
C PRO A 132 -9.17 9.41 4.28
N VAL A 133 -7.99 10.03 4.19
CA VAL A 133 -6.69 9.37 3.95
C VAL A 133 -5.71 9.80 5.02
#